data_AF-A0AAP8N8Z6-F1
#
_entry.id   AF-A0AAP8N8Z6-F1
#
_cell.length_a   1.000
_cell.length_b   1.000
_cell.length_c   1.000
_cell.angle_alpha   90.00
_cell.angle_beta   90.00
_cell.angle_gamma   90.00
#
_symmetry.space_group_name_H-M   'P 1'
#
loop_
_entity.id
_entity.type
_entity.pdbx_description
1 polymer ?
#
loop_
_entity_poly.entity_id
_entity_poly.type
_entity_poly.pdbx_seq_one_letter_code
_entity_poly.pdbx_strand_id
1 'polypeptide(L)'
;WEPRGTGVESDDLFARRESYDCEVPNDVLVLTAGVDVQDNRLEYEIVGWGTGKESWGIQYGVIMGDPGHETVWTELDHVLMDTYKRNDGIELNISTTCIDSGGHHTKKVYD
;
A
#
# COMPACT_ATOMS: atom_id res chain seq x y z
N TRP A 1 11.17 18.69 -23.09
CA TRP A 1 10.20 19.62 -22.47
C TRP A 1 8.92 18.83 -22.32
N GLU A 2 8.50 18.56 -21.10
CA GLU A 2 7.20 17.97 -20.76
C GLU A 2 6.50 18.94 -19.81
N PRO A 3 5.19 19.18 -19.96
CA PRO A 3 4.47 20.09 -19.09
C PRO A 3 4.36 19.46 -17.70
N ARG A 4 4.84 20.17 -16.68
CA ARG A 4 4.60 19.87 -15.26
C ARG A 4 3.09 19.80 -15.05
N GLY A 5 2.55 18.59 -14.91
CA GLY A 5 1.24 18.39 -14.31
C GLY A 5 1.28 19.00 -12.91
N THR A 6 0.32 19.87 -12.61
CA THR A 6 0.05 20.32 -11.25
C THR A 6 -0.27 19.08 -10.42
N GLY A 7 0.73 18.58 -9.69
CA GLY A 7 0.52 17.57 -8.67
C GLY A 7 -0.47 18.14 -7.67
N VAL A 8 -1.60 17.46 -7.50
CA VAL A 8 -2.47 17.70 -6.34
C VAL A 8 -1.59 17.41 -5.12
N GLU A 9 -1.38 18.41 -4.26
CA GLU A 9 -0.61 18.21 -3.05
C GLU A 9 -1.35 17.17 -2.18
N SER A 10 -0.60 16.18 -1.68
CA SER A 10 -1.11 15.06 -0.89
C SER A 10 -2.03 15.53 0.26
N ASP A 11 -1.76 16.72 0.80
CA ASP A 11 -2.53 17.36 1.87
C ASP A 11 -4.02 17.62 1.51
N ASP A 12 -4.34 17.94 0.26
CA ASP A 12 -5.73 18.15 -0.17
C ASP A 12 -6.52 16.83 -0.26
N LEU A 13 -5.83 15.71 -0.52
CA LEU A 13 -6.41 14.37 -0.49
C LEU A 13 -6.60 13.88 0.95
N PHE A 14 -5.64 14.16 1.83
CA PHE A 14 -5.75 13.86 3.26
C PHE A 14 -6.95 14.55 3.91
N ALA A 15 -7.29 15.78 3.51
CA ALA A 15 -8.44 16.52 4.03
C ALA A 15 -9.80 15.91 3.65
N ARG A 16 -9.85 15.09 2.59
CA ARG A 16 -11.06 14.43 2.10
C ARG A 16 -11.22 13.00 2.60
N ARG A 17 -10.29 12.49 3.41
CA ARG A 17 -10.36 11.12 3.93
C ARG A 17 -11.56 10.96 4.84
N GLU A 18 -12.32 9.89 4.62
CA GLU A 18 -13.35 9.47 5.55
C GLU A 18 -12.68 8.63 6.65
N SER A 19 -13.07 8.87 7.91
CA SER A 19 -12.60 8.04 9.02
C SER A 19 -13.50 6.82 9.13
N TYR A 20 -12.91 5.64 9.10
CA TYR A 20 -13.62 4.38 9.26
C TYR A 20 -13.53 3.92 10.71
N ASP A 21 -14.66 3.58 11.34
CA ASP A 21 -14.69 3.05 12.72
C ASP A 21 -14.22 1.58 12.81
N CYS A 22 -13.62 1.06 11.73
CA CYS A 22 -13.18 -0.31 11.59
C CYS A 22 -11.93 -0.36 10.70
N GLU A 23 -11.15 -1.43 10.86
CA GLU A 23 -9.93 -1.66 10.07
C GLU A 23 -10.25 -1.84 8.58
N VAL A 24 -11.27 -2.65 8.26
CA VAL A 24 -11.75 -2.81 6.88
C VAL A 24 -13.29 -2.67 6.82
N PRO A 25 -13.84 -1.78 5.98
CA PRO A 25 -15.29 -1.65 5.77
C PRO A 25 -15.93 -2.90 5.16
N ASN A 26 -17.21 -3.15 5.47
CA ASN A 26 -17.96 -4.33 5.00
C ASN A 26 -18.08 -4.44 3.48
N ASP A 27 -18.01 -3.31 2.77
CA ASP A 27 -18.12 -3.26 1.31
C ASP A 27 -16.81 -3.66 0.60
N VAL A 28 -15.72 -3.84 1.34
CA VAL A 28 -14.46 -4.35 0.81
C VAL A 28 -14.53 -5.86 0.59
N LEU A 29 -14.27 -6.26 -0.65
CA LEU A 29 -14.28 -7.65 -1.10
C LEU A 29 -12.87 -8.20 -1.34
N VAL A 30 -11.91 -7.34 -1.68
CA VAL A 30 -10.53 -7.71 -1.97
C VAL A 30 -9.57 -6.63 -1.51
N LEU A 31 -8.40 -7.05 -1.03
CA LEU A 31 -7.29 -6.16 -0.68
C LEU A 31 -6.16 -6.29 -1.70
N THR A 32 -5.58 -5.16 -2.06
CA THR A 32 -4.34 -5.09 -2.86
C THR A 32 -3.32 -4.20 -2.15
N ALA A 33 -2.04 -4.46 -2.36
CA ALA A 33 -0.98 -3.58 -1.91
C ALA A 33 -0.20 -2.96 -3.07
N GLY A 34 0.15 -1.69 -2.95
CA GLY A 34 1.17 -1.03 -3.75
C GLY A 34 2.41 -0.78 -2.90
N VAL A 35 3.59 -1.03 -3.44
CA VAL A 35 4.87 -0.75 -2.77
C VAL A 35 5.72 0.08 -3.71
N ASP A 36 6.20 1.22 -3.24
CA ASP A 36 7.15 2.08 -3.93
C ASP A 36 8.53 1.99 -3.25
N VAL A 37 9.53 1.52 -4.00
CA VAL A 37 10.89 1.32 -3.52
C VAL A 37 11.71 2.58 -3.77
N GLN A 38 12.21 3.18 -2.69
CA GLN A 38 13.02 4.39 -2.70
C GLN A 38 14.40 4.11 -2.10
N ASP A 39 15.42 4.93 -2.41
CA ASP A 39 16.81 4.66 -2.01
C ASP A 39 17.03 4.43 -0.49
N ASN A 40 16.11 4.90 0.36
CA ASN A 40 16.23 4.83 1.82
C ASN A 40 14.96 4.33 2.55
N ARG A 41 13.96 3.83 1.81
CA ARG A 41 12.69 3.36 2.39
C ARG A 41 11.88 2.53 1.41
N LEU A 42 10.94 1.76 1.96
CA LEU A 42 9.81 1.19 1.23
C LEU A 42 8.55 1.90 1.71
N GLU A 43 7.80 2.49 0.79
CA GLU A 43 6.46 3.01 1.07
C GLU A 43 5.44 1.98 0.61
N TYR A 44 4.44 1.68 1.43
CA TYR A 44 3.38 0.77 1.02
C TYR A 44 2.00 1.37 1.31
N GLU A 45 1.05 1.03 0.45
CA GLU A 45 -0.36 1.37 0.59
C GLU A 45 -1.19 0.10 0.39
N ILE A 46 -2.12 -0.14 1.30
CA ILE A 46 -3.11 -1.20 1.23
C ILE A 46 -4.44 -0.58 0.88
N VAL A 47 -5.02 -1.05 -0.23
CA VAL A 47 -6.27 -0.55 -0.78
C VAL A 47 -7.28 -1.68 -0.79
N GLY A 48 -8.43 -1.43 -0.19
CA GLY A 48 -9.60 -2.30 -0.28
C GLY A 48 -10.46 -1.91 -1.47
N TRP A 49 -10.98 -2.90 -2.18
CA TRP A 49 -11.84 -2.71 -3.35
C TRP A 49 -13.18 -3.40 -3.17
N GLY A 50 -14.22 -2.70 -3.62
CA GLY A 50 -15.61 -3.16 -3.58
C GLY A 50 -16.25 -3.12 -4.95
N THR A 51 -17.57 -3.31 -4.99
CA THR A 51 -18.31 -3.28 -6.25
C THR A 51 -18.24 -1.90 -6.91
N GLY A 52 -18.21 -1.85 -8.24
CA GLY A 52 -18.22 -0.56 -8.97
C GLY A 52 -16.90 0.20 -8.98
N LYS A 53 -15.77 -0.45 -8.61
CA LYS A 53 -14.44 0.17 -8.47
C LYS A 53 -14.35 1.20 -7.35
N GLU A 54 -15.24 1.09 -6.37
CA GLU A 54 -15.11 1.83 -5.13
C GLU A 54 -13.91 1.29 -4.34
N SER A 55 -13.16 2.19 -3.72
CA SER A 55 -11.90 1.85 -3.05
C SER A 55 -11.73 2.61 -1.74
N TRP A 56 -11.10 1.95 -0.77
CA TRP A 56 -10.81 2.48 0.55
C TRP A 56 -9.31 2.36 0.84
N GLY A 57 -8.67 3.45 1.25
CA GLY A 57 -7.33 3.39 1.83
C GLY A 57 -7.42 2.74 3.20
N ILE A 58 -6.88 1.53 3.33
CA ILE A 58 -6.94 0.71 4.55
C ILE A 58 -5.75 1.05 5.45
N GLN A 59 -4.55 1.04 4.87
CA GLN A 59 -3.33 1.31 5.60
C GLN A 59 -2.30 1.93 4.66
N TYR A 60 -1.56 2.89 5.17
CA TYR A 60 -0.35 3.40 4.55
C TYR A 60 0.78 3.33 5.57
N GLY A 61 1.96 2.94 5.12
CA GLY A 61 3.13 2.88 5.99
C GLY A 61 4.43 3.08 5.25
N VAL A 62 5.47 3.38 6.02
CA VAL A 62 6.82 3.59 5.53
C VAL A 62 7.77 2.75 6.37
N ILE A 63 8.51 1.87 5.70
CA ILE A 63 9.59 1.08 6.29
C ILE A 63 10.89 1.78 5.95
N MET A 64 11.53 2.39 6.94
CA MET A 64 12.78 3.12 6.76
C MET A 64 13.96 2.13 6.70
N GLY A 65 14.82 2.27 5.70
CA GLY A 65 16.02 1.47 5.55
C GLY A 65 16.45 1.30 4.10
N ASP A 66 17.68 0.83 3.89
CA ASP A 66 18.22 0.57 2.56
C ASP A 66 17.52 -0.66 1.93
N PRO A 67 16.85 -0.54 0.76
CA PRO A 67 16.27 -1.67 0.05
C PRO A 67 17.28 -2.74 -0.38
N GLY A 68 18.58 -2.48 -0.30
CA GLY A 68 19.63 -3.48 -0.46
C GLY A 68 19.70 -4.50 0.70
N HIS A 69 19.15 -4.16 1.86
CA HIS A 69 19.13 -5.04 3.04
C HIS A 69 17.84 -5.87 3.12
N GLU A 70 17.97 -7.15 3.45
CA GLU A 70 16.83 -8.07 3.58
C GLU A 70 15.85 -7.68 4.70
N THR A 71 16.33 -6.96 5.72
CA THR A 71 15.52 -6.58 6.88
C THR A 71 14.28 -5.76 6.50
N VAL A 72 14.39 -4.83 5.55
CA VAL A 72 13.23 -4.03 5.13
C VAL A 72 12.21 -4.86 4.34
N TRP A 73 12.66 -5.88 3.62
CA TRP A 73 11.80 -6.80 2.90
C TRP A 73 11.09 -7.77 3.83
N THR A 74 11.77 -8.28 4.87
CA THR A 74 11.13 -9.10 5.91
C THR A 74 10.05 -8.32 6.65
N GLU A 75 10.29 -7.04 6.96
CA GLU A 75 9.26 -6.18 7.56
C GLU A 75 8.07 -5.97 6.61
N LEU A 76 8.34 -5.77 5.32
CA LEU A 76 7.28 -5.68 4.31
C LEU A 76 6.50 -6.99 4.20
N ASP A 77 7.16 -8.14 4.20
CA ASP A 77 6.51 -9.46 4.15
C ASP A 77 5.56 -9.66 5.33
N HIS A 78 5.95 -9.23 6.54
CA HIS A 78 5.04 -9.30 7.68
C HIS A 78 3.76 -8.50 7.46
N VAL A 79 3.85 -7.32 6.85
CA VAL A 79 2.68 -6.49 6.50
C VAL A 79 1.83 -7.17 5.42
N LEU A 80 2.48 -7.72 4.39
CA LEU A 80 1.80 -8.32 3.24
C LEU A 80 1.13 -9.67 3.56
N MET A 81 1.70 -10.42 4.50
CA MET A 81 1.17 -11.70 4.97
C MET A 81 0.18 -11.54 6.13
N ASP A 82 -0.01 -10.33 6.65
CA ASP A 82 -0.96 -10.08 7.71
C ASP A 82 -2.41 -10.33 7.26
N THR A 83 -3.28 -10.46 8.25
CA THR A 83 -4.70 -10.69 8.06
C THR A 83 -5.48 -9.49 8.59
N TYR A 84 -6.24 -8.87 7.70
CA TYR A 84 -7.00 -7.66 7.98
C TYR A 84 -8.44 -8.03 8.29
N LYS A 85 -8.96 -7.54 9.41
CA LYS A 85 -10.30 -7.93 9.87
C LYS A 85 -11.35 -6.93 9.39
N ARG A 86 -12.28 -7.42 8.58
CA ARG A 86 -13.46 -6.66 8.19
C ARG A 86 -14.44 -6.52 9.35
N ASN A 87 -15.25 -5.47 9.32
CA ASN A 87 -16.18 -5.14 10.40
C ASN A 87 -17.18 -6.28 10.77
N ASP A 88 -17.54 -7.13 9.82
CA ASP A 88 -18.35 -8.35 10.04
C ASP A 88 -17.56 -9.54 10.62
N GLY A 89 -16.27 -9.36 10.86
CA GLY A 89 -15.36 -10.35 11.41
C GLY A 89 -14.72 -11.26 10.37
N ILE A 90 -14.98 -11.06 9.08
CA ILE A 90 -14.28 -11.79 8.01
C ILE A 90 -12.85 -11.32 7.91
N GLU A 91 -11.94 -12.28 7.87
CA GLU A 91 -10.51 -12.08 7.69
C GLU A 91 -10.18 -12.02 6.20
N LEU A 92 -9.48 -10.97 5.79
CA LEU A 92 -9.03 -10.73 4.43
C LEU A 92 -7.51 -10.66 4.39
N ASN A 93 -6.92 -11.32 3.39
CA ASN A 93 -5.49 -11.19 3.09
C ASN A 93 -5.31 -10.34 1.83
N ILE A 94 -4.10 -9.82 1.68
CA ILE A 94 -3.71 -9.10 0.46
C ILE A 94 -3.66 -10.11 -0.69
N SER A 95 -4.50 -9.90 -1.70
CA SER A 95 -4.64 -10.83 -2.83
C SER A 95 -3.60 -10.59 -3.92
N THR A 96 -3.08 -9.37 -4.03
CA THR A 96 -2.05 -9.00 -5.01
C THR A 96 -1.26 -7.81 -4.50
N THR A 97 0.06 -7.87 -4.69
CA THR A 97 0.99 -6.78 -4.38
C THR A 97 1.69 -6.34 -5.65
N CYS A 98 1.70 -5.04 -5.91
CA CYS A 98 2.43 -4.41 -7.01
C CYS A 98 3.63 -3.66 -6.44
N ILE A 99 4.86 -4.03 -6.85
CA ILE A 99 6.09 -3.39 -6.37
C ILE A 99 6.73 -2.59 -7.50
N ASP A 100 6.83 -1.28 -7.35
CA ASP A 100 7.58 -0.40 -8.25
C ASP A 100 9.02 -0.23 -7.75
N SER A 101 10.00 -0.55 -8.61
CA SER A 101 11.42 -0.60 -8.28
C SER A 101 12.27 0.40 -9.09
N GLY A 102 11.64 1.44 -9.62
CA GLY A 102 12.17 2.34 -10.66
C GLY A 102 13.38 3.23 -10.36
N GLY A 103 14.14 3.04 -9.26
CA GLY A 103 15.26 3.90 -8.87
C GLY A 103 16.66 3.38 -9.22
N HIS A 104 17.19 2.40 -8.48
CA HIS A 104 18.60 2.02 -8.59
C HIS A 104 18.96 0.54 -8.31
N HIS A 105 18.00 -0.35 -8.05
CA HIS A 105 18.31 -1.75 -7.64
C HIS A 105 17.43 -2.82 -8.33
N THR A 106 17.46 -2.85 -9.66
CA THR A 106 16.68 -3.78 -10.51
C THR A 106 17.15 -5.25 -10.48
N LYS A 107 17.67 -5.79 -9.37
CA LYS A 107 18.15 -7.18 -9.32
C LYS A 107 17.68 -8.06 -8.17
N LYS A 108 16.68 -7.65 -7.37
CA LYS A 108 16.19 -8.48 -6.25
C LYS A 108 14.67 -8.56 -6.09
N VAL A 109 13.89 -8.23 -7.12
CA VAL A 109 12.41 -8.24 -7.08
C VAL A 109 11.82 -9.58 -7.58
N TYR A 110 12.66 -10.58 -7.88
CA TYR A 110 12.23 -11.83 -8.53
C TYR A 110 12.50 -13.12 -7.75
N ASP A 111 13.04 -13.04 -6.53
CA ASP A 111 13.28 -14.23 -5.68
C ASP A 111 12.27 -14.30 -4.54
#